data_AF-A0A850M205-F1
#
_entry.id   AF-A0A850M205-F1
#
_cell.length_a   1.000
_cell.length_b   1.000
_cell.length_c   1.000
_cell.angle_alpha   90.00
_cell.angle_beta   90.00
_cell.angle_gamma   90.00
#
_symmetry.space_group_name_H-M   'P 1'
#
loop_
_entity.id
_entity.type
_entity.pdbx_description
1 polymer ?
#
loop_
_entity_poly.entity_id
_entity_poly.type
_entity_poly.pdbx_seq_one_letter_code
_entity_poly.pdbx_strand_id
1 'polypeptide(L)'
;MEKIDFFFEKKWALTLIYIIFIILNVIFPPIASSGYAAQDTGRVISSLLNTSIIPYVWLAPVFHIATIVLVICIWRLGAKISRVLSLYIGINYIFIGLIQNFGETWEFGFVILIGTMITEFLIGFFWLWDAYDPKTETKFEKLPLWRYWPIPLAILAFWSPINPPQNMGPHFDPLFLLTSAGYGLTFCMTTPMFLCLLTLFYPRVNKPVFKITACAGVIMGVLNMFSLLVPYTFWMGILHIPLLSISIYVFILPKIMKIEPQIVNQELVKIPHVRGRLIGQVNIGELEEFLIAKKSTERVEVGDIVEIIGGPFKGEKAKITRVDTTKDEVILELSESTRPIPIKVHADYIKKILSEEEGEPEME
;
A
#
# COMPACT_ATOMS: atom_id res chain seq x y z
N MET A 1 -18.86 12.89 -1.18
CA MET A 1 -17.94 12.10 -0.35
C MET A 1 -17.48 10.82 -1.05
N GLU A 2 -18.36 10.06 -1.71
CA GLU A 2 -17.96 9.06 -2.73
C GLU A 2 -16.89 9.61 -3.70
N LYS A 3 -16.95 10.92 -4.00
CA LYS A 3 -15.98 11.61 -4.85
C LYS A 3 -14.52 11.54 -4.37
N ILE A 4 -14.22 11.52 -3.07
CA ILE A 4 -12.83 11.47 -2.58
C ILE A 4 -12.30 10.03 -2.67
N ASP A 5 -13.13 9.05 -2.35
CA ASP A 5 -12.80 7.64 -2.54
C ASP A 5 -12.56 7.30 -4.00
N PHE A 6 -13.49 7.72 -4.85
CA PHE A 6 -13.36 7.62 -6.31
C PHE A 6 -12.13 8.35 -6.84
N PHE A 7 -11.71 9.44 -6.21
CA PHE A 7 -10.45 10.13 -6.56
C PHE A 7 -9.25 9.22 -6.27
N PHE A 8 -9.19 8.58 -5.10
CA PHE A 8 -8.08 7.70 -4.71
C PHE A 8 -8.07 6.32 -5.39
N GLU A 9 -9.17 5.90 -6.01
CA GLU A 9 -9.19 4.73 -6.89
C GLU A 9 -8.31 4.95 -8.14
N LYS A 10 -8.13 6.20 -8.56
CA LYS A 10 -7.33 6.53 -9.74
C LYS A 10 -5.85 6.59 -9.37
N LYS A 11 -5.02 5.75 -10.00
CA LYS A 11 -3.57 5.69 -9.75
C LYS A 11 -2.87 7.06 -9.89
N TRP A 12 -3.33 7.91 -10.81
CA TRP A 12 -2.73 9.23 -11.04
C TRP A 12 -2.96 10.21 -9.87
N ALA A 13 -4.01 10.04 -9.09
CA ALA A 13 -4.35 10.93 -7.99
C ALA A 13 -3.27 10.91 -6.88
N LEU A 14 -2.82 9.71 -6.51
CA LEU A 14 -1.71 9.55 -5.55
C LEU A 14 -0.40 10.13 -6.10
N THR A 15 -0.09 9.87 -7.38
CA THR A 15 1.10 10.42 -8.02
C THR A 15 1.10 11.95 -8.02
N LEU A 16 -0.06 12.56 -8.31
CA LEU A 16 -0.22 14.01 -8.28
C LEU A 16 0.04 14.57 -6.88
N ILE A 17 -0.49 13.94 -5.82
CA ILE A 17 -0.23 14.37 -4.45
C ILE A 17 1.26 14.28 -4.11
N TYR A 18 1.96 13.23 -4.53
CA TYR A 18 3.40 13.11 -4.29
C TYR A 18 4.19 14.22 -4.98
N ILE A 19 3.83 14.57 -6.23
CA ILE A 19 4.43 15.69 -6.95
C ILE A 19 4.16 17.01 -6.22
N ILE A 20 2.92 17.24 -5.77
CA ILE A 20 2.56 18.42 -4.98
C ILE A 20 3.40 18.50 -3.70
N PHE A 21 3.56 17.39 -2.97
CA PHE A 21 4.37 17.38 -1.74
C PHE A 21 5.84 17.68 -2.01
N ILE A 22 6.41 17.18 -3.12
CA ILE A 22 7.76 17.53 -3.54
C ILE A 22 7.86 19.03 -3.83
N ILE A 23 6.93 19.57 -4.63
CA ILE A 23 6.92 21.00 -4.95
C ILE A 23 6.84 21.84 -3.66
N LEU A 24 5.90 21.52 -2.77
CA LEU A 24 5.69 22.25 -1.53
C LEU A 24 6.89 22.22 -0.59
N ASN A 25 7.56 21.07 -0.42
CA ASN A 25 8.62 20.93 0.60
C ASN A 25 10.03 21.14 0.07
N VAL A 26 10.26 21.05 -1.24
CA VAL A 26 11.60 21.16 -1.84
C VAL A 26 11.76 22.44 -2.66
N ILE A 27 10.71 22.84 -3.39
CA ILE A 27 10.79 23.97 -4.32
C ILE A 27 10.27 25.26 -3.67
N PHE A 28 9.25 25.17 -2.83
CA PHE A 28 8.63 26.34 -2.22
C PHE A 28 9.49 26.89 -1.07
N PRO A 29 10.05 28.11 -1.19
CA PRO A 29 10.92 28.65 -0.16
C PRO A 29 10.12 29.09 1.09
N PRO A 30 10.77 29.16 2.27
CA PRO A 30 10.25 29.88 3.41
C PRO A 30 9.89 31.33 3.07
N ILE A 31 8.89 31.88 3.76
CA ILE A 31 8.60 33.32 3.69
C ILE A 31 9.12 33.93 5.00
N ALA A 32 9.94 34.97 4.89
CA ALA A 32 10.45 35.72 6.03
C ALA A 32 10.11 37.21 5.86
N SER A 33 9.85 37.92 6.96
CA SER A 33 9.62 39.36 6.93
C SER A 33 10.87 40.13 6.53
N SER A 34 12.04 39.62 6.93
CA SER A 34 13.33 40.12 6.45
C SER A 34 13.71 39.40 5.16
N GLY A 35 14.14 40.15 4.14
CA GLY A 35 14.70 39.55 2.92
C GLY A 35 15.95 38.72 3.23
N TYR A 36 16.10 37.58 2.54
CA TYR A 36 17.25 36.69 2.70
C TYR A 36 17.68 36.12 1.35
N ALA A 37 18.95 35.71 1.21
CA ALA A 37 19.46 35.11 -0.02
C ALA A 37 19.10 33.62 -0.09
N ALA A 38 18.90 33.06 -1.29
CA ALA A 38 18.49 31.66 -1.46
C ALA A 38 19.42 30.65 -0.78
N GLN A 39 20.73 30.95 -0.71
CA GLN A 39 21.74 30.14 0.00
C GLN A 39 21.51 30.08 1.53
N ASP A 40 20.86 31.07 2.12
CA ASP A 40 20.55 31.14 3.55
C ASP A 40 19.26 30.41 3.92
N THR A 41 18.57 29.77 2.95
CA THR A 41 17.30 29.05 3.20
C THR A 41 17.42 28.05 4.35
N GLY A 42 18.51 27.28 4.42
CA GLY A 42 18.73 26.33 5.51
C GLY A 42 18.84 26.99 6.89
N ARG A 43 19.43 28.20 6.95
CA ARG A 43 19.54 28.99 8.20
C ARG A 43 18.20 29.55 8.62
N VAL A 44 17.39 30.04 7.67
CA VAL A 44 16.02 30.52 7.93
C VAL A 44 15.18 29.41 8.56
N ILE A 45 15.21 28.21 7.95
CA ILE A 45 14.49 27.03 8.47
C ILE A 45 14.99 26.66 9.87
N SER A 46 16.31 26.54 10.06
CA SER A 46 16.87 26.15 11.35
C SER A 46 16.59 27.18 12.45
N SER A 47 16.67 28.48 12.14
CA SER A 47 16.37 29.56 13.07
C SER A 47 14.93 29.49 13.57
N LEU A 48 13.99 29.26 12.65
CA LEU A 48 12.59 29.06 13.01
C LEU A 48 12.35 27.80 13.84
N LEU A 49 12.90 26.65 13.42
CA LEU A 49 12.70 25.38 14.13
C LEU A 49 13.28 25.38 15.55
N ASN A 50 14.31 26.20 15.81
CA ASN A 50 14.89 26.36 17.14
C ASN A 50 14.03 27.21 18.09
N THR A 51 13.02 27.93 17.60
CA THR A 51 12.20 28.85 18.42
C THR A 51 10.71 28.49 18.41
N SER A 52 10.18 27.99 17.29
CA SER A 52 8.73 27.85 17.06
C SER A 52 8.02 26.98 18.09
N ILE A 53 8.64 25.88 18.52
CA ILE A 53 8.04 24.94 19.47
C ILE A 53 8.23 25.32 20.94
N ILE A 54 9.16 26.24 21.26
CA ILE A 54 9.51 26.59 22.65
C ILE A 54 8.29 26.94 23.51
N PRO A 55 7.34 27.79 23.05
CA PRO A 55 6.16 28.16 23.84
C PRO A 55 5.22 26.98 24.16
N TYR A 56 5.37 25.87 23.45
CA TYR A 56 4.46 24.71 23.50
C TYR A 56 5.11 23.48 24.13
N VAL A 57 6.38 23.55 24.57
CA VAL A 57 7.10 22.42 25.17
C VAL A 57 6.37 21.81 26.37
N TRP A 58 5.64 22.62 27.14
CA TRP A 58 4.84 22.15 28.27
C TRP A 58 3.71 21.18 27.88
N LEU A 59 3.32 21.13 26.60
CA LEU A 59 2.36 20.15 26.07
C LEU A 59 2.99 18.80 25.74
N ALA A 60 4.33 18.68 25.70
CA ALA A 60 5.00 17.43 25.38
C ALA A 60 4.50 16.25 26.24
N PRO A 61 4.35 16.37 27.58
CA PRO A 61 3.82 15.27 28.39
C PRO A 61 2.40 14.86 28.03
N VAL A 62 1.57 15.80 27.59
CA VAL A 62 0.20 15.51 27.16
C VAL A 62 0.22 14.57 25.96
N PHE A 63 1.06 14.85 24.95
CA PHE A 63 1.17 13.98 23.77
C PHE A 63 1.80 12.61 24.08
N HIS A 64 2.81 12.54 24.94
CA HIS A 64 3.39 11.25 25.34
C HIS A 64 2.36 10.38 26.06
N ILE A 65 1.69 10.93 27.07
CA ILE A 65 0.66 10.23 27.83
C ILE A 65 -0.50 9.85 26.92
N ALA A 66 -0.96 10.75 26.04
CA ALA A 66 -2.04 10.47 25.09
C ALA A 66 -1.69 9.30 24.17
N THR A 67 -0.47 9.25 23.63
CA THR A 67 -0.02 8.14 22.79
C THR A 67 0.08 6.83 23.56
N ILE A 68 0.62 6.85 24.79
CA ILE A 68 0.71 5.63 25.63
C ILE A 68 -0.70 5.10 25.92
N VAL A 69 -1.61 5.99 26.36
CA VAL A 69 -3.01 5.64 26.61
C VAL A 69 -3.67 5.10 25.34
N LEU A 70 -3.42 5.71 24.18
CA LEU A 70 -3.95 5.25 22.89
C LEU A 70 -3.47 3.84 22.56
N VAL A 71 -2.17 3.54 22.72
CA VAL A 71 -1.60 2.20 22.49
C VAL A 71 -2.24 1.17 23.44
N ILE A 72 -2.42 1.51 24.72
CA ILE A 72 -3.10 0.65 25.71
C ILE A 72 -4.56 0.41 25.32
N CYS A 73 -5.27 1.46 24.90
CA CYS A 73 -6.66 1.38 24.43
C CYS A 73 -6.78 0.50 23.19
N ILE A 74 -5.86 0.61 22.22
CA ILE A 74 -5.84 -0.27 21.05
C ILE A 74 -5.62 -1.72 21.47
N TRP A 75 -4.69 -1.99 22.39
CA TRP A 75 -4.45 -3.34 22.88
C TRP A 75 -5.66 -3.96 23.59
N ARG A 76 -6.44 -3.16 24.33
CA ARG A 76 -7.62 -3.63 25.07
C ARG A 76 -8.90 -3.70 24.25
N LEU A 77 -9.15 -2.71 23.40
CA LEU A 77 -10.43 -2.48 22.74
C LEU A 77 -10.39 -2.79 21.24
N GLY A 78 -9.20 -2.96 20.67
CA GLY A 78 -9.00 -3.28 19.26
C GLY A 78 -9.73 -2.30 18.34
N ALA A 79 -10.44 -2.86 17.36
CA ALA A 79 -11.06 -2.12 16.26
C ALA A 79 -12.03 -1.01 16.71
N LYS A 80 -12.56 -1.05 17.94
CA LYS A 80 -13.45 -0.02 18.50
C LYS A 80 -12.78 1.36 18.59
N ILE A 81 -11.45 1.40 18.69
CA ILE A 81 -10.67 2.64 18.88
C ILE A 81 -10.12 3.17 17.55
N SER A 82 -10.43 2.54 16.41
CA SER A 82 -9.84 2.92 15.12
C SER A 82 -10.12 4.36 14.72
N ARG A 83 -11.35 4.83 14.91
CA ARG A 83 -11.71 6.24 14.67
C ARG A 83 -10.93 7.21 15.58
N VAL A 84 -10.70 6.82 16.83
CA VAL A 84 -9.97 7.64 17.80
C VAL A 84 -8.50 7.75 17.40
N LEU A 85 -7.88 6.67 16.91
CA LEU A 85 -6.53 6.73 16.36
C LEU A 85 -6.46 7.70 15.17
N SER A 86 -7.33 7.55 14.18
CA SER A 86 -7.33 8.43 13.00
C SER A 86 -7.60 9.89 13.37
N LEU A 87 -8.51 10.13 14.32
CA LEU A 87 -8.78 11.47 14.85
C LEU A 87 -7.56 12.06 15.54
N TYR A 88 -6.90 11.28 16.39
CA TYR A 88 -5.70 11.71 17.12
C TYR A 88 -4.57 12.07 16.15
N ILE A 89 -4.30 11.22 15.14
CA ILE A 89 -3.29 11.49 14.11
C ILE A 89 -3.66 12.77 13.34
N GLY A 90 -4.91 12.91 12.93
CA GLY A 90 -5.39 14.08 12.19
C GLY A 90 -5.24 15.38 12.96
N ILE A 91 -5.73 15.42 14.20
CA ILE A 91 -5.61 16.61 15.08
C ILE A 91 -4.15 16.91 15.37
N ASN A 92 -3.32 15.90 15.63
CA ASN A 92 -1.91 16.11 15.93
C ASN A 92 -1.17 16.74 14.73
N TYR A 93 -1.43 16.31 13.49
CA TYR A 93 -0.83 16.94 12.31
C TYR A 93 -1.34 18.37 12.05
N ILE A 94 -2.62 18.65 12.30
CA ILE A 94 -3.12 20.04 12.25
C ILE A 94 -2.42 20.90 13.32
N PHE A 95 -2.26 20.37 14.52
CA PHE A 95 -1.58 21.05 15.60
C PHE A 95 -0.11 21.33 15.29
N ILE A 96 0.65 20.32 14.86
CA ILE A 96 2.06 20.47 14.43
C ILE A 96 2.16 21.48 13.28
N GLY A 97 1.25 21.41 12.31
CA GLY A 97 1.11 22.37 11.22
C GLY A 97 1.10 23.82 11.70
N LEU A 98 0.36 24.09 12.77
CA LEU A 98 0.26 25.41 13.37
C LEU A 98 1.51 25.78 14.18
N ILE A 99 2.01 24.90 15.04
CA ILE A 99 3.03 25.30 16.02
C ILE A 99 4.47 25.22 15.52
N GLN A 100 4.76 24.34 14.55
CA GLN A 100 6.13 24.11 14.09
C GLN A 100 6.54 25.08 12.97
N ASN A 101 5.57 25.51 12.15
CA ASN A 101 5.85 26.10 10.85
C ASN A 101 5.83 27.63 10.79
N PHE A 102 5.56 28.35 11.88
CA PHE A 102 5.73 29.80 11.89
C PHE A 102 6.19 30.33 13.24
N GLY A 103 6.80 31.51 13.25
CA GLY A 103 7.28 32.14 14.47
C GLY A 103 8.22 33.32 14.21
N GLU A 104 8.50 34.06 15.28
CA GLU A 104 9.46 35.17 15.26
C GLU A 104 10.87 34.65 15.51
N THR A 105 11.80 35.06 14.66
CA THR A 105 13.22 34.72 14.72
C THR A 105 14.06 35.98 14.89
N TRP A 106 15.18 35.85 15.61
CA TRP A 106 16.08 36.99 15.83
C TRP A 106 16.77 37.47 14.54
N GLU A 107 17.08 36.54 13.63
CA GLU A 107 17.83 36.83 12.40
C GLU A 107 16.94 37.27 11.23
N PHE A 108 15.72 36.73 11.12
CA PHE A 108 14.89 36.88 9.92
C PHE A 108 13.49 37.45 10.19
N GLY A 109 13.21 37.85 11.44
CA GLY A 109 11.90 38.32 11.87
C GLY A 109 10.86 37.21 11.81
N PHE A 110 9.64 37.53 11.37
CA PHE A 110 8.56 36.56 11.22
C PHE A 110 8.86 35.61 10.06
N VAL A 111 8.95 34.31 10.33
CA VAL A 111 9.21 33.27 9.34
C VAL A 111 8.04 32.29 9.29
N ILE A 112 7.68 31.83 8.09
CA ILE A 112 6.70 30.77 7.87
C ILE A 112 7.19 29.75 6.82
N LEU A 113 7.12 28.46 7.18
CA LEU A 113 7.37 27.31 6.32
C LEU A 113 6.06 26.88 5.66
N ILE A 114 5.53 27.73 4.78
CA ILE A 114 4.19 27.56 4.21
C ILE A 114 4.00 26.22 3.48
N GLY A 115 5.03 25.72 2.78
CA GLY A 115 4.98 24.44 2.08
C GLY A 115 4.80 23.24 3.02
N THR A 116 5.59 23.20 4.10
CA THR A 116 5.49 22.16 5.13
C THR A 116 4.18 22.27 5.91
N MET A 117 3.76 23.49 6.25
CA MET A 117 2.46 23.75 6.89
C MET A 117 1.29 23.21 6.06
N ILE A 118 1.24 23.52 4.75
CA ILE A 118 0.18 23.02 3.86
C ILE A 118 0.22 21.49 3.78
N THR A 119 1.42 20.90 3.71
CA THR A 119 1.59 19.45 3.66
C THR A 119 1.02 18.78 4.90
N GLU A 120 1.35 19.29 6.08
CA GLU A 120 0.86 18.78 7.37
C GLU A 120 -0.64 18.97 7.52
N PHE A 121 -1.19 20.10 7.06
CA PHE A 121 -2.65 20.31 7.04
C PHE A 121 -3.37 19.36 6.11
N LEU A 122 -2.82 19.07 4.92
CA LEU A 122 -3.39 18.08 4.01
C LEU A 122 -3.38 16.67 4.61
N ILE A 123 -2.27 16.27 5.24
CA ILE A 123 -2.17 14.99 5.95
C ILE A 123 -3.19 14.94 7.09
N GLY A 124 -3.26 15.99 7.91
CA GLY A 124 -4.22 16.12 9.00
C GLY A 124 -5.66 15.98 8.51
N PHE A 125 -6.02 16.69 7.44
CA PHE A 125 -7.33 16.59 6.79
C PHE A 125 -7.64 15.16 6.32
N PHE A 126 -6.70 14.48 5.65
CA PHE A 126 -6.93 13.11 5.19
C PHE A 126 -7.11 12.11 6.34
N TRP A 127 -6.44 12.32 7.48
CA TRP A 127 -6.65 11.51 8.68
C TRP A 127 -7.96 11.82 9.40
N LEU A 128 -8.38 13.09 9.43
CA LEU A 128 -9.73 13.47 9.92
C LEU A 128 -10.82 12.86 9.03
N TRP A 129 -10.57 12.78 7.72
CA TRP A 129 -11.45 12.09 6.80
C TRP A 129 -11.51 10.58 7.08
N ASP A 130 -10.38 9.92 7.34
CA ASP A 130 -10.36 8.52 7.80
C ASP A 130 -11.03 8.35 9.17
N ALA A 131 -11.03 9.35 10.05
CA ALA A 131 -11.78 9.29 11.31
C ALA A 131 -13.30 9.30 11.09
N TYR A 132 -13.75 10.07 10.08
CA TYR A 132 -15.15 10.19 9.70
C TYR A 132 -15.65 8.91 9.00
N ASP A 133 -14.91 8.42 7.99
CA ASP A 133 -15.21 7.20 7.25
C ASP A 133 -14.04 6.20 7.35
N PRO A 134 -13.99 5.41 8.44
CA PRO A 134 -12.81 4.63 8.81
C PRO A 134 -12.55 3.45 7.88
N LYS A 135 -11.38 3.50 7.24
CA LYS A 135 -10.78 2.38 6.51
C LYS A 135 -9.61 1.76 7.24
N THR A 136 -9.12 2.44 8.27
CA THR A 136 -8.13 1.92 9.21
C THR A 136 -8.80 1.11 10.31
N GLU A 137 -8.29 -0.09 10.57
CA GLU A 137 -8.74 -0.97 11.65
C GLU A 137 -7.57 -1.24 12.61
N THR A 138 -7.75 -0.82 13.86
CA THR A 138 -6.74 -0.96 14.92
C THR A 138 -6.85 -2.34 15.57
N LYS A 139 -6.15 -3.33 15.03
CA LYS A 139 -6.14 -4.68 15.61
C LYS A 139 -4.74 -5.25 15.61
N PHE A 140 -4.20 -5.48 16.81
CA PHE A 140 -2.97 -6.24 16.95
C PHE A 140 -3.24 -7.72 16.68
N GLU A 141 -2.58 -8.26 15.68
CA GLU A 141 -2.55 -9.69 15.38
C GLU A 141 -1.14 -10.23 15.63
N LYS A 142 -1.00 -11.55 15.77
CA LYS A 142 0.33 -12.16 15.84
C LYS A 142 0.96 -12.05 14.46
N LEU A 143 2.07 -11.31 14.37
CA LEU A 143 2.80 -11.10 13.13
C LEU A 143 4.08 -11.95 13.11
N PRO A 144 4.62 -12.29 11.94
CA PRO A 144 5.97 -12.84 11.85
C PRO A 144 6.99 -11.84 12.43
N LEU A 145 8.06 -12.35 13.06
CA LEU A 145 9.02 -11.55 13.82
C LEU A 145 9.62 -10.37 13.03
N TRP A 146 9.82 -10.56 11.72
CA TRP A 146 10.36 -9.51 10.86
C TRP A 146 9.47 -8.28 10.80
N ARG A 147 8.16 -8.33 11.09
CA ARG A 147 7.29 -7.14 11.06
C ARG A 147 7.46 -6.21 12.25
N TYR A 148 8.16 -6.63 13.30
CA TYR A 148 8.33 -5.84 14.52
C TYR A 148 9.59 -4.94 14.51
N TRP A 149 10.42 -5.00 13.47
CA TRP A 149 11.63 -4.16 13.37
C TRP A 149 11.38 -2.63 13.46
N PRO A 150 10.24 -2.05 13.04
CA PRO A 150 10.01 -0.61 13.17
C PRO A 150 9.85 -0.14 14.63
N ILE A 151 9.49 -1.04 15.54
CA ILE A 151 9.21 -0.73 16.95
C ILE A 151 10.40 -0.06 17.66
N PRO A 152 11.61 -0.63 17.69
CA PRO A 152 12.75 0.02 18.35
C PRO A 152 13.07 1.40 17.80
N LEU A 153 12.92 1.62 16.49
CA LEU A 153 13.14 2.94 15.88
C LEU A 153 12.04 3.94 16.24
N ALA A 154 10.79 3.49 16.29
CA ALA A 154 9.68 4.32 16.75
C ALA A 154 9.83 4.70 18.22
N ILE A 155 10.30 3.78 19.08
CA ILE A 155 10.61 4.08 20.49
C ILE A 155 11.74 5.10 20.59
N LEU A 156 12.78 5.00 19.75
CA LEU A 156 13.85 5.99 19.72
C LEU A 156 13.33 7.39 19.34
N ALA A 157 12.48 7.48 18.31
CA ALA A 157 11.86 8.75 17.90
C ALA A 157 10.91 9.30 18.97
N PHE A 158 10.15 8.43 19.63
CA PHE A 158 9.27 8.77 20.75
C PHE A 158 10.05 9.29 21.96
N TRP A 159 11.21 8.69 22.26
CA TRP A 159 12.08 9.14 23.34
C TRP A 159 12.79 10.44 23.01
N SER A 160 13.21 10.62 21.75
CA SER A 160 13.97 11.78 21.26
C SER A 160 15.08 12.25 22.23
N PRO A 161 16.05 11.38 22.60
CA PRO A 161 17.03 11.67 23.65
C PRO A 161 18.11 12.65 23.16
N ILE A 162 17.82 13.94 23.25
CA ILE A 162 18.71 15.05 22.87
C ILE A 162 18.79 16.08 23.99
N ASN A 163 19.88 16.84 24.05
CA ASN A 163 20.10 17.92 25.02
C ASN A 163 19.89 19.33 24.43
N PRO A 164 18.64 19.79 24.19
CA PRO A 164 18.41 21.16 23.81
C PRO A 164 18.57 22.08 25.04
N PRO A 165 19.23 23.25 24.94
CA PRO A 165 19.77 23.90 23.74
C PRO A 165 21.32 23.89 23.66
N GLN A 166 22.02 23.25 24.60
CA GLN A 166 23.46 23.50 24.83
C GLN A 166 24.39 22.61 24.00
N ASN A 167 23.97 21.39 23.67
CA ASN A 167 24.69 20.48 22.78
C ASN A 167 23.66 19.60 22.09
N MET A 168 23.56 19.68 20.76
CA MET A 168 22.69 18.79 19.97
C MET A 168 23.13 17.32 19.98
N GLY A 169 23.94 16.90 20.96
CA GLY A 169 24.39 15.54 21.19
C GLY A 169 23.40 14.69 21.99
N PRO A 170 23.74 13.40 22.18
CA PRO A 170 22.89 12.45 22.88
C PRO A 170 22.75 12.77 24.37
N HIS A 171 21.52 12.73 24.87
CA HIS A 171 21.22 12.78 26.31
C HIS A 171 20.08 11.84 26.65
N PHE A 172 20.45 10.68 27.20
CA PHE A 172 19.56 9.56 27.47
C PHE A 172 18.94 9.67 28.86
N ASP A 173 18.09 10.68 29.07
CA ASP A 173 17.29 10.79 30.29
C ASP A 173 15.98 9.99 30.12
N PRO A 174 15.70 8.97 30.94
CA PRO A 174 14.43 8.23 30.89
C PRO A 174 13.20 9.11 31.03
N LEU A 175 13.31 10.29 31.69
CA LEU A 175 12.20 11.24 31.81
C LEU A 175 11.70 11.72 30.45
N PHE A 176 12.58 11.79 29.44
CA PHE A 176 12.21 12.19 28.09
C PHE A 176 11.20 11.25 27.41
N LEU A 177 11.04 10.00 27.88
CA LEU A 177 9.93 9.14 27.45
C LEU A 177 8.54 9.69 27.82
N LEU A 178 8.49 10.73 28.67
CA LEU A 178 7.28 11.44 29.03
C LEU A 178 7.36 12.94 28.77
N THR A 179 8.53 13.50 28.43
CA THR A 179 8.70 14.96 28.41
C THR A 179 9.48 15.49 27.21
N SER A 180 9.91 14.63 26.27
CA SER A 180 10.73 15.09 25.14
C SER A 180 10.02 16.15 24.31
N ALA A 181 10.67 17.30 24.07
CA ALA A 181 10.06 18.36 23.26
C ALA A 181 9.92 17.96 21.78
N GLY A 182 10.66 16.94 21.32
CA GLY A 182 10.59 16.46 19.95
C GLY A 182 9.26 15.77 19.65
N TYR A 183 8.86 14.81 20.49
CA TYR A 183 7.67 14.00 20.23
C TYR A 183 6.36 14.74 20.55
N GLY A 184 5.38 14.62 19.65
CA GLY A 184 4.07 15.26 19.77
C GLY A 184 4.02 16.69 19.24
N LEU A 185 5.15 17.40 19.23
CA LEU A 185 5.25 18.81 18.79
C LEU A 185 5.92 18.96 17.43
N THR A 186 6.66 17.96 16.97
CA THR A 186 7.34 17.99 15.67
C THR A 186 6.91 16.86 14.77
N PHE A 187 6.81 17.12 13.46
CA PHE A 187 6.44 16.11 12.48
C PHE A 187 7.42 14.94 12.46
N CYS A 188 8.72 15.24 12.49
CA CYS A 188 9.78 14.26 12.27
C CYS A 188 9.92 13.23 13.38
N MET A 189 9.69 13.63 14.64
CA MET A 189 9.75 12.71 15.79
C MET A 189 8.42 11.99 16.02
N THR A 190 7.30 12.59 15.62
CA THR A 190 5.96 12.03 15.86
C THR A 190 5.56 11.00 14.80
N THR A 191 5.82 11.29 13.54
CA THR A 191 5.44 10.45 12.39
C THR A 191 5.99 9.01 12.44
N PRO A 192 7.25 8.74 12.87
CA PRO A 192 7.75 7.37 12.98
C PRO A 192 6.89 6.49 13.87
N MET A 193 6.36 7.03 14.97
CA MET A 193 5.47 6.31 15.88
C MET A 193 4.13 5.98 15.22
N PHE A 194 3.52 6.95 14.53
CA PHE A 194 2.26 6.73 13.82
C PHE A 194 2.44 5.72 12.68
N LEU A 195 3.47 5.87 11.86
CA LEU A 195 3.75 4.92 10.78
C LEU A 195 4.08 3.53 11.33
N CYS A 196 4.79 3.41 12.45
CA CYS A 196 5.02 2.13 13.10
C CYS A 196 3.71 1.45 13.52
N LEU A 197 2.78 2.15 14.15
CA LEU A 197 1.48 1.56 14.50
C LEU A 197 0.74 1.08 13.25
N LEU A 198 0.73 1.91 12.19
CA LEU A 198 0.06 1.59 10.94
C LEU A 198 0.73 0.44 10.18
N THR A 199 2.06 0.31 10.23
CA THR A 199 2.75 -0.84 9.63
C THR A 199 2.43 -2.12 10.38
N LEU A 200 2.10 -2.08 11.67
CA LEU A 200 1.62 -3.25 12.43
C LEU A 200 0.17 -3.62 12.07
N PHE A 201 -0.69 -2.64 11.77
CA PHE A 201 -2.09 -2.88 11.36
C PHE A 201 -2.27 -3.22 9.87
N TYR A 202 -1.24 -3.00 9.05
CA TYR A 202 -1.28 -3.36 7.63
C TYR A 202 -1.61 -4.87 7.44
N PRO A 203 -2.52 -5.25 6.53
CA PRO A 203 -3.08 -4.47 5.42
C PRO A 203 -4.37 -3.68 5.73
N ARG A 204 -4.86 -3.69 6.98
CA ARG A 204 -6.12 -3.06 7.40
C ARG A 204 -5.95 -1.59 7.77
N VAL A 205 -5.32 -0.84 6.88
CA VAL A 205 -5.12 0.61 7.02
C VAL A 205 -5.68 1.31 5.79
N ASN A 206 -6.05 2.58 5.94
CA ASN A 206 -6.37 3.42 4.79
C ASN A 206 -5.12 3.60 3.91
N LYS A 207 -4.98 2.76 2.89
CA LYS A 207 -3.75 2.63 2.09
C LYS A 207 -3.34 3.94 1.40
N PRO A 208 -4.25 4.73 0.80
CA PRO A 208 -3.92 6.06 0.28
C PRO A 208 -3.32 6.97 1.36
N VAL A 209 -4.04 7.19 2.46
CA VAL A 209 -3.63 8.13 3.53
C VAL A 209 -2.33 7.69 4.20
N PHE A 210 -2.17 6.39 4.43
CA PHE A 210 -0.94 5.79 4.94
C PHE A 210 0.27 6.08 4.04
N LYS A 211 0.13 5.94 2.72
CA LYS A 211 1.20 6.24 1.76
C LYS A 211 1.47 7.73 1.59
N ILE A 212 0.44 8.57 1.66
CA ILE A 212 0.60 10.05 1.62
C ILE A 212 1.41 10.52 2.82
N THR A 213 1.07 10.03 4.02
CA THR A 213 1.81 10.33 5.26
C THR A 213 3.28 9.87 5.13
N ALA A 214 3.49 8.65 4.65
CA ALA A 214 4.84 8.13 4.42
C ALA A 214 5.60 8.91 3.34
N CYS A 215 4.95 9.42 2.30
CA CYS A 215 5.60 10.23 1.26
C CYS A 215 6.21 11.51 1.85
N ALA A 216 5.45 12.24 2.67
CA ALA A 216 5.97 13.39 3.40
C ALA A 216 7.13 13.00 4.33
N GLY A 217 7.01 11.86 5.03
CA GLY A 217 8.09 11.32 5.86
C GLY A 217 9.36 10.96 5.08
N VAL A 218 9.25 10.44 3.85
CA VAL A 218 10.42 10.22 2.98
C VAL A 218 11.07 11.55 2.60
N ILE A 219 10.28 12.53 2.15
CA ILE A 219 10.80 13.83 1.71
C ILE A 219 11.54 14.51 2.87
N MET A 220 10.86 14.68 4.01
CA MET A 220 11.45 15.32 5.19
C MET A 220 12.60 14.47 5.77
N GLY A 221 12.50 13.15 5.74
CA GLY A 221 13.56 12.24 6.15
C GLY A 221 14.84 12.45 5.34
N VAL A 222 14.75 12.46 4.01
CA VAL A 222 15.89 12.70 3.11
C VAL A 222 16.49 14.07 3.36
N LEU A 223 15.68 15.13 3.43
CA LEU A 223 16.15 16.49 3.70
C LEU A 223 16.88 16.59 5.05
N ASN A 224 16.43 15.87 6.08
CA ASN A 224 17.08 15.89 7.38
C ASN A 224 18.36 15.03 7.46
N MET A 225 18.60 14.12 6.51
CA MET A 225 19.84 13.33 6.48
C MET A 225 21.08 14.19 6.23
N PHE A 226 20.95 15.40 5.67
CA PHE A 226 22.06 16.34 5.57
C PHE A 226 22.65 16.72 6.94
N SER A 227 21.88 16.58 8.03
CA SER A 227 22.37 16.78 9.40
C SER A 227 23.49 15.80 9.80
N LEU A 228 23.58 14.63 9.14
CA LEU A 228 24.67 13.68 9.38
C LEU A 228 26.02 14.17 8.86
N LEU A 229 26.03 15.17 7.97
CA LEU A 229 27.27 15.72 7.40
C LEU A 229 27.90 16.80 8.30
N VAL A 230 27.17 17.30 9.29
CA VAL A 230 27.61 18.38 10.17
C VAL A 230 27.84 17.79 11.57
N PRO A 231 29.08 17.81 12.10
CA PRO A 231 29.40 17.19 13.40
C PRO A 231 28.51 17.66 14.55
N TYR A 232 28.14 18.96 14.54
CA TYR A 232 27.27 19.55 15.56
C TYR A 232 25.85 18.97 15.56
N THR A 233 25.27 18.68 14.39
CA THR A 233 23.89 18.16 14.26
C THR A 233 23.84 16.66 13.95
N PHE A 234 24.96 15.96 14.06
CA PHE A 234 25.09 14.55 13.72
C PHE A 234 24.07 13.68 14.46
N TRP A 235 23.91 13.88 15.77
CA TRP A 235 22.95 13.13 16.56
C TRP A 235 21.49 13.43 16.18
N MET A 236 21.19 14.69 15.82
CA MET A 236 19.90 15.03 15.21
C MET A 236 19.67 14.25 13.91
N GLY A 237 20.69 14.09 13.07
CA GLY A 237 20.62 13.23 11.89
C GLY A 237 20.24 11.78 12.23
N ILE A 238 20.85 11.20 13.29
CA ILE A 238 20.51 9.85 13.78
C ILE A 238 19.04 9.76 14.21
N LEU A 239 18.53 10.77 14.94
CA LEU A 239 17.13 10.80 15.38
C LEU A 239 16.12 10.91 14.23
N HIS A 240 16.56 11.25 13.01
CA HIS A 240 15.72 11.26 11.81
C HIS A 240 15.76 9.95 11.00
N ILE A 241 16.67 9.01 11.32
CA ILE A 241 16.70 7.67 10.69
C ILE A 241 15.37 6.92 10.84
N PRO A 242 14.69 6.92 12.01
CA PRO A 242 13.36 6.32 12.15
C PRO A 242 12.34 6.84 11.14
N LEU A 243 12.32 8.15 10.90
CA LEU A 243 11.40 8.76 9.92
C LEU A 243 11.65 8.20 8.53
N LEU A 244 12.89 8.31 8.04
CA LEU A 244 13.23 7.89 6.69
C LEU A 244 13.01 6.38 6.48
N SER A 245 13.54 5.56 7.39
CA SER A 245 13.51 4.10 7.26
C SER A 245 12.09 3.53 7.33
N ILE A 246 11.27 3.96 8.30
CA ILE A 246 9.89 3.48 8.43
C ILE A 246 9.04 4.02 7.28
N SER A 247 9.22 5.27 6.85
CA SER A 247 8.51 5.81 5.69
C SER A 247 8.83 5.07 4.39
N ILE A 248 10.10 4.72 4.12
CA ILE A 248 10.47 3.88 2.98
C ILE A 248 9.81 2.50 3.07
N TYR A 249 9.82 1.91 4.28
CA TYR A 249 9.23 0.60 4.51
C TYR A 249 7.73 0.53 4.18
N VAL A 250 6.97 1.60 4.40
CA VAL A 250 5.55 1.68 3.97
C VAL A 250 5.38 1.37 2.48
N PHE A 251 6.32 1.77 1.62
CA PHE A 251 6.25 1.50 0.19
C PHE A 251 6.73 0.10 -0.20
N ILE A 252 7.61 -0.50 0.61
CA ILE A 252 8.16 -1.84 0.40
C ILE A 252 7.20 -2.92 0.94
N LEU A 253 6.56 -2.68 2.08
CA LEU A 253 5.72 -3.62 2.81
C LEU A 253 4.64 -4.29 1.94
N PRO A 254 3.87 -3.58 1.10
CA PRO A 254 2.89 -4.20 0.19
C PRO A 254 3.52 -5.19 -0.80
N LYS A 255 4.76 -4.94 -1.25
CA LYS A 255 5.46 -5.83 -2.19
C LYS A 255 5.89 -7.11 -1.48
N ILE A 256 6.45 -6.99 -0.27
CA ILE A 256 6.84 -8.13 0.56
C ILE A 256 5.61 -8.99 0.90
N MET A 257 4.50 -8.38 1.32
CA MET A 257 3.30 -9.13 1.70
C MET A 257 2.56 -9.77 0.52
N LYS A 258 2.62 -9.17 -0.68
CA LYS A 258 2.13 -9.83 -1.90
C LYS A 258 2.92 -11.09 -2.25
N ILE A 259 4.16 -11.19 -1.79
CA ILE A 259 5.02 -12.36 -1.98
C ILE A 259 4.67 -13.48 -0.97
N GLU A 260 3.90 -13.20 0.10
CA GLU A 260 3.55 -14.19 1.12
C GLU A 260 2.23 -14.95 0.82
N PRO A 261 2.26 -16.21 0.33
CA PRO A 261 1.08 -17.07 0.19
C PRO A 261 0.46 -17.49 1.54
N GLN A 262 1.01 -17.02 2.66
CA GLN A 262 0.64 -17.41 4.02
C GLN A 262 -0.80 -17.03 4.37
N ILE A 263 -1.31 -15.90 3.89
CA ILE A 263 -2.69 -15.45 4.17
C ILE A 263 -3.69 -16.42 3.53
N VAL A 264 -3.46 -16.79 2.28
CA VAL A 264 -4.31 -17.75 1.57
C VAL A 264 -4.23 -19.10 2.27
N ASN A 265 -3.01 -19.54 2.63
CA ASN A 265 -2.82 -20.79 3.37
C ASN A 265 -3.51 -20.81 4.75
N GLN A 266 -3.61 -19.68 5.44
CA GLN A 266 -4.33 -19.61 6.73
C GLN A 266 -5.85 -19.73 6.57
N GLU A 267 -6.41 -19.19 5.49
CA GLU A 267 -7.85 -19.32 5.23
C GLU A 267 -8.21 -20.69 4.65
N LEU A 268 -7.34 -21.29 3.82
CA LEU A 268 -7.55 -22.63 3.26
C LEU A 268 -7.69 -23.71 4.34
N VAL A 269 -7.00 -23.57 5.48
CA VAL A 269 -7.10 -24.51 6.62
C VAL A 269 -8.52 -24.57 7.22
N LYS A 270 -9.34 -23.53 7.01
CA LYS A 270 -10.71 -23.48 7.54
C LYS A 270 -11.74 -24.13 6.61
N ILE A 271 -11.36 -24.49 5.39
CA ILE A 271 -12.28 -25.00 4.37
C ILE A 271 -12.21 -26.54 4.36
N PRO A 272 -13.31 -27.24 4.68
CA PRO A 272 -13.36 -28.69 4.58
C PRO A 272 -13.00 -29.17 3.17
N HIS A 273 -12.31 -30.31 3.06
CA HIS A 273 -11.88 -30.95 1.80
C HIS A 273 -10.73 -30.26 1.04
N VAL A 274 -10.20 -29.12 1.51
CA VAL A 274 -8.96 -28.55 0.96
C VAL A 274 -7.76 -29.25 1.60
N ARG A 275 -6.93 -29.92 0.80
CA ARG A 275 -5.68 -30.55 1.25
C ARG A 275 -4.49 -29.92 0.53
N GLY A 276 -3.60 -29.27 1.28
CA GLY A 276 -2.35 -28.70 0.76
C GLY A 276 -2.08 -27.28 1.24
N ARG A 277 -0.80 -26.87 1.16
CA ARG A 277 -0.38 -25.46 1.28
C ARG A 277 0.13 -25.02 -0.09
N LEU A 278 -0.25 -23.82 -0.51
CA LEU A 278 0.33 -23.18 -1.68
C LEU A 278 1.81 -22.92 -1.41
N ILE A 279 2.66 -23.54 -2.22
CA ILE A 279 4.11 -23.33 -2.25
C ILE A 279 4.41 -22.55 -3.53
N GLY A 280 4.79 -21.28 -3.40
CA GLY A 280 5.11 -20.42 -4.53
C GLY A 280 3.91 -19.69 -5.15
N GLN A 281 4.14 -19.06 -6.31
CA GLN A 281 3.15 -18.34 -7.10
C GLN A 281 3.05 -18.98 -8.49
N VAL A 282 1.85 -18.99 -9.07
CA VAL A 282 1.61 -19.38 -10.47
C VAL A 282 1.68 -18.11 -11.32
N ASN A 283 2.47 -18.12 -12.40
CA ASN A 283 2.58 -16.98 -13.29
C ASN A 283 1.28 -16.83 -14.11
N ILE A 284 0.86 -15.59 -14.41
CA ILE A 284 -0.35 -15.37 -15.21
C ILE A 284 -0.23 -16.00 -16.61
N GLY A 285 0.98 -16.01 -17.18
CA GLY A 285 1.22 -16.65 -18.47
C GLY A 285 1.00 -18.16 -18.46
N GLU A 286 1.19 -18.84 -17.32
CA GLU A 286 0.89 -20.27 -17.17
C GLU A 286 -0.63 -20.52 -17.11
N LEU A 287 -1.41 -19.51 -16.73
CA LEU A 287 -2.87 -19.60 -16.64
C LEU A 287 -3.55 -19.31 -17.99
N GLU A 288 -2.89 -18.62 -18.92
CA GLU A 288 -3.46 -18.27 -20.23
C GLU A 288 -3.87 -19.51 -21.03
N GLU A 289 -3.08 -20.59 -20.99
CA GLU A 289 -3.40 -21.86 -21.65
C GLU A 289 -4.68 -22.53 -21.11
N PHE A 290 -5.01 -22.28 -19.84
CA PHE A 290 -6.25 -22.79 -19.21
C PHE A 290 -7.45 -21.87 -19.45
N LEU A 291 -7.21 -20.62 -19.85
CA LEU A 291 -8.25 -19.64 -20.17
C LEU A 291 -8.64 -19.66 -21.65
N ILE A 292 -7.85 -20.32 -22.49
CA ILE A 292 -8.21 -20.59 -23.89
C ILE A 292 -9.14 -21.81 -23.91
N ALA A 293 -10.44 -21.57 -24.09
CA ALA A 293 -11.37 -22.64 -24.43
C ALA A 293 -10.99 -23.20 -25.82
N LYS A 294 -10.33 -24.36 -25.84
CA LYS A 294 -10.06 -25.08 -27.09
C LYS A 294 -11.38 -25.35 -27.80
N LYS A 295 -11.51 -24.92 -29.06
CA LYS A 295 -12.73 -25.11 -29.84
C LYS A 295 -13.01 -26.59 -30.04
N SER A 296 -14.28 -26.99 -30.01
CA SER A 296 -14.64 -28.41 -30.13
C SER A 296 -14.30 -28.97 -31.51
N THR A 297 -14.28 -28.10 -32.53
CA THR A 297 -13.78 -28.41 -33.88
C THR A 297 -12.30 -28.79 -33.96
N GLU A 298 -11.45 -28.42 -32.98
CA GLU A 298 -10.03 -28.81 -32.97
C GLU A 298 -9.80 -30.28 -32.57
N ARG A 299 -10.86 -31.00 -32.16
CA ARG A 299 -10.79 -32.40 -31.71
C ARG A 299 -11.18 -33.41 -32.79
N VAL A 300 -11.54 -32.94 -33.98
CA VAL A 300 -12.14 -33.74 -35.05
C VAL A 300 -11.63 -33.32 -36.41
N GLU A 301 -11.43 -34.29 -37.30
CA GLU A 301 -10.88 -34.09 -38.64
C GLU A 301 -11.87 -34.56 -39.71
N VAL A 302 -11.73 -34.02 -40.92
CA VAL A 302 -12.48 -34.53 -42.08
C VAL A 302 -12.06 -35.98 -42.29
N GLY A 303 -13.02 -36.89 -42.39
CA GLY A 303 -12.73 -38.32 -42.46
C GLY A 303 -13.14 -39.11 -41.22
N ASP A 304 -13.20 -38.47 -40.06
CA ASP A 304 -13.52 -39.14 -38.79
C ASP A 304 -14.95 -39.71 -38.77
N ILE A 305 -15.11 -40.85 -38.08
CA ILE A 305 -16.43 -41.42 -37.77
C ILE A 305 -16.83 -40.96 -36.37
N VAL A 306 -17.97 -40.29 -36.29
CA VAL A 306 -18.51 -39.70 -35.06
C VAL A 306 -19.91 -40.22 -34.76
N GLU A 307 -20.25 -40.26 -33.47
CA GLU A 307 -21.61 -40.49 -32.99
C GLU A 307 -22.25 -39.14 -32.66
N ILE A 308 -23.47 -38.91 -33.12
CA ILE A 308 -24.22 -37.71 -32.77
C ILE A 308 -24.84 -37.91 -31.38
N ILE A 309 -24.43 -37.12 -30.39
CA ILE A 309 -24.92 -37.23 -29.00
C ILE A 309 -26.03 -36.22 -28.66
N GLY A 310 -26.34 -35.28 -29.56
CA GLY A 310 -27.34 -34.24 -29.36
C GLY A 310 -28.10 -33.85 -30.63
N GLY A 311 -29.30 -33.30 -30.48
CA GLY A 311 -30.17 -32.91 -31.60
C GLY A 311 -31.05 -34.04 -32.15
N PRO A 312 -31.73 -33.82 -33.29
CA PRO A 312 -32.72 -34.75 -33.85
C PRO A 312 -32.17 -36.12 -34.27
N PHE A 313 -30.87 -36.19 -34.57
CA PHE A 313 -30.18 -37.39 -35.07
C PHE A 313 -29.34 -38.08 -33.97
N LYS A 314 -29.71 -37.91 -32.70
CA LYS A 314 -28.97 -38.48 -31.57
C LYS A 314 -28.94 -40.01 -31.64
N GLY A 315 -27.75 -40.59 -31.48
CA GLY A 315 -27.46 -42.03 -31.52
C GLY A 315 -26.99 -42.53 -32.88
N GLU A 316 -27.08 -41.70 -33.92
CA GLU A 316 -26.66 -42.07 -35.27
C GLU A 316 -25.14 -41.91 -35.47
N LYS A 317 -24.56 -42.75 -36.31
CA LYS A 317 -23.17 -42.66 -36.74
C LYS A 317 -23.05 -41.90 -38.06
N ALA A 318 -22.05 -41.02 -38.15
CA ALA A 318 -21.84 -40.20 -39.32
C ALA A 318 -20.34 -40.01 -39.60
N LYS A 319 -19.99 -39.82 -40.87
CA LYS A 319 -18.63 -39.45 -41.31
C LYS A 319 -18.54 -37.93 -41.48
N ILE A 320 -17.48 -37.31 -40.96
CA ILE A 320 -17.24 -35.87 -41.14
C ILE A 320 -16.78 -35.60 -42.57
N THR A 321 -17.49 -34.74 -43.31
CA THR A 321 -17.11 -34.33 -44.66
C THR A 321 -16.49 -32.93 -44.71
N ARG A 322 -16.84 -32.06 -43.75
CA ARG A 322 -16.24 -30.72 -43.65
C ARG A 322 -16.32 -30.18 -42.24
N VAL A 323 -15.26 -29.48 -41.80
CA VAL A 323 -15.18 -28.79 -40.52
C VAL A 323 -15.13 -27.28 -40.75
N ASP A 324 -15.96 -26.51 -40.06
CA ASP A 324 -15.93 -25.04 -40.04
C ASP A 324 -15.52 -24.54 -38.65
N THR A 325 -14.22 -24.27 -38.48
CA THR A 325 -13.61 -23.78 -37.24
C THR A 325 -14.00 -22.34 -36.88
N THR A 326 -14.60 -21.58 -37.81
CA THR A 326 -15.05 -20.20 -37.54
C THR A 326 -16.40 -20.18 -36.83
N LYS A 327 -17.29 -21.12 -37.18
CA LYS A 327 -18.63 -21.26 -36.61
C LYS A 327 -18.78 -22.40 -35.59
N ASP A 328 -17.71 -23.17 -35.38
CA ASP A 328 -17.69 -24.39 -34.56
C ASP A 328 -18.74 -25.43 -35.00
N GLU A 329 -18.95 -25.50 -36.32
CA GLU A 329 -19.92 -26.39 -36.97
C GLU A 329 -19.19 -27.45 -37.79
N VAL A 330 -19.77 -28.65 -37.83
CA VAL A 330 -19.30 -29.78 -38.67
C VAL A 330 -20.42 -30.21 -39.61
N ILE A 331 -20.05 -30.58 -40.83
CA ILE A 331 -20.93 -31.18 -41.81
C ILE A 331 -20.66 -32.68 -41.84
N LEU A 332 -21.71 -33.45 -41.64
CA LEU A 332 -21.69 -34.89 -41.47
C LEU A 332 -22.54 -35.58 -42.53
N GLU A 333 -22.19 -36.82 -42.86
CA GLU A 333 -23.01 -37.72 -43.65
C GLU A 333 -23.31 -39.00 -42.87
N LEU A 334 -24.59 -39.34 -42.72
CA LEU A 334 -25.04 -40.51 -41.95
C LEU A 334 -24.62 -41.81 -42.63
N SER A 335 -23.96 -42.70 -41.88
CA SER A 335 -23.43 -43.97 -42.41
C SER A 335 -24.53 -44.96 -42.82
N GLU A 336 -25.72 -44.89 -42.22
CA GLU A 336 -26.84 -45.79 -42.51
C GLU A 336 -27.80 -45.25 -43.60
N SER A 337 -27.51 -44.09 -44.19
CA SER A 337 -28.39 -43.48 -45.20
C SER A 337 -28.15 -44.04 -46.62
N THR A 338 -29.22 -44.44 -47.31
CA THR A 338 -29.16 -44.92 -48.70
C THR A 338 -28.89 -43.81 -49.73
N ARG A 339 -28.92 -42.55 -49.31
CA ARG A 339 -28.52 -41.37 -50.10
C ARG A 339 -27.73 -40.42 -49.19
N PRO A 340 -26.57 -39.89 -49.63
CA PRO A 340 -25.79 -38.98 -48.82
C PRO A 340 -26.55 -37.66 -48.65
N ILE A 341 -27.01 -37.39 -47.42
CA ILE A 341 -27.62 -36.11 -47.04
C ILE A 341 -26.64 -35.41 -46.09
N PRO A 342 -26.05 -34.27 -46.48
CA PRO A 342 -25.15 -33.52 -45.61
C PRO A 342 -25.96 -32.82 -44.51
N ILE A 343 -25.61 -33.09 -43.25
CA ILE A 343 -26.24 -32.50 -42.07
C ILE A 343 -25.22 -31.62 -41.37
N LYS A 344 -25.61 -30.39 -41.08
CA LYS A 344 -24.81 -29.45 -40.30
C LYS A 344 -25.18 -29.55 -38.82
N VAL A 345 -24.19 -29.80 -37.97
CA VAL A 345 -24.37 -29.82 -36.51
C VAL A 345 -23.24 -29.07 -35.81
N HIS A 346 -23.48 -28.64 -34.57
CA HIS A 346 -22.43 -28.05 -33.73
C HIS A 346 -21.43 -29.12 -33.29
N ALA A 347 -20.15 -28.78 -33.21
CA ALA A 347 -19.09 -29.74 -32.85
C ALA A 347 -19.24 -30.34 -31.44
N ASP A 348 -19.97 -29.67 -30.53
CA ASP A 348 -20.30 -30.21 -29.19
C ASP A 348 -21.30 -31.38 -29.22
N TYR A 349 -22.04 -31.54 -30.31
CA TYR A 349 -23.06 -32.59 -30.44
C TYR A 349 -22.53 -33.87 -31.05
N ILE A 350 -21.22 -33.96 -31.26
CA ILE A 350 -20.57 -35.13 -31.80
C ILE A 350 -19.52 -35.68 -30.85
N LYS A 351 -19.38 -37.00 -30.86
CA LYS A 351 -18.35 -37.73 -30.12
C LYS A 351 -17.56 -38.58 -31.10
N LYS A 352 -16.25 -38.35 -31.20
CA LYS A 352 -15.35 -39.15 -32.05
C LYS A 352 -15.35 -40.61 -31.60
N ILE A 353 -15.54 -41.52 -32.56
CA ILE A 353 -15.50 -42.97 -32.35
C ILE A 353 -14.21 -43.54 -32.95
N LEU A 354 -13.91 -43.20 -34.21
CA LEU A 354 -12.76 -43.72 -34.94
C LEU A 354 -12.11 -42.60 -35.76
N SER A 355 -10.78 -42.58 -35.81
CA SER A 355 -10.00 -41.75 -36.74
C SER A 355 -9.88 -42.40 -38.11
N GLU A 356 -9.78 -41.59 -39.16
CA GLU A 356 -9.58 -42.10 -40.54
C GLU A 356 -8.31 -42.98 -40.64
N GLU A 357 -7.27 -42.70 -39.85
CA GLU A 357 -6.01 -43.47 -39.82
C GLU A 357 -6.12 -44.89 -39.23
N GLU A 358 -7.14 -45.21 -38.42
CA GLU A 358 -7.32 -46.55 -37.83
C GLU A 358 -8.25 -47.46 -38.68
N GLY A 359 -8.78 -46.94 -39.79
CA GLY A 359 -9.79 -47.60 -40.62
C GLY A 359 -9.30 -48.26 -41.90
N GLU A 360 -8.04 -48.12 -42.29
CA GLU A 360 -7.46 -48.84 -43.42
C GLU A 360 -6.82 -50.17 -42.95
N PRO A 361 -7.39 -51.34 -43.31
CA PRO A 361 -6.62 -52.58 -43.22
C PRO A 361 -5.51 -52.52 -44.27
N GLU A 362 -4.25 -52.77 -43.85
CA GLU A 362 -3.14 -53.09 -44.76
C GLU A 362 -3.62 -54.20 -45.71
N MET A 363 -3.83 -53.85 -46.98
CA MET A 363 -3.99 -54.81 -48.07
C MET A 363 -2.63 -54.93 -48.78
N GLU A 364 -1.98 -56.09 -48.60
CA GLU A 364 -0.91 -56.59 -49.48
C GLU A 364 -1.36 -56.73 -50.94
#